data_AF-A0A534SA96-F1
#
_entry.id   AF-A0A534SA96-F1
#
_cell.length_a   1.000
_cell.length_b   1.000
_cell.length_c   1.000
_cell.angle_alpha   90.00
_cell.angle_beta   90.00
_cell.angle_gamma   90.00
#
_symmetry.space_group_name_H-M   'P 1'
#
loop_
_entity.id
_entity.type
_entity.pdbx_description
1 polymer ?
#
loop_
_entity_poly.entity_id
_entity_poly.type
_entity_poly.pdbx_seq_one_letter_code
_entity_poly.pdbx_strand_id
1 'polypeptide(L)'
;MMNAVHRYEGTVNQVLGDGVMALFGAPLTHEDHALRACYAALAMQEAMRRYTESLDGQGALRIGIGLNSGEVVVRSITNDLNIDYAALGQTTHLAARMESLAGAGSILLTAETLREVEGFVEVRSLGAQALKGFSNAVQAFELLGATTAKNRLQAQASRGLSTFVGRQGEIDAFRRCTAEADSRSGRILALVGEAGMGKSRLFREYIENHLPSGWQIMQAFSVSYGKASPYFPVVDLLRRYFAVGPGEDARSVRTKVVARVLELDPTLGDTVPPLLALLDALPLSPANDLTETSLHDQPAILEAMV
;
A
#
# COMPACT_ATOMS: atom_id res chain seq x y z
N MET A 1 -16.47 -2.03 4.18
CA MET A 1 -16.14 -0.87 3.31
C MET A 1 -15.34 0.21 4.05
N MET A 2 -15.83 0.76 5.19
CA MET A 2 -15.13 1.84 5.92
C MET A 2 -13.70 1.46 6.37
N ASN A 3 -13.47 0.21 6.79
CA ASN A 3 -12.13 -0.28 7.12
C ASN A 3 -11.13 -0.14 5.96
N ALA A 4 -11.58 -0.28 4.70
CA ALA A 4 -10.72 -0.08 3.54
C ALA A 4 -10.34 1.39 3.35
N VAL A 5 -11.28 2.33 3.58
CA VAL A 5 -10.99 3.78 3.58
C VAL A 5 -9.94 4.11 4.62
N HIS A 6 -10.17 3.72 5.86
CA HIS A 6 -9.28 4.04 6.98
C HIS A 6 -7.90 3.38 6.82
N ARG A 7 -7.83 2.15 6.28
CA ARG A 7 -6.57 1.46 5.99
C ARG A 7 -5.65 2.26 5.08
N TYR A 8 -6.20 2.99 4.11
CA TYR A 8 -5.42 3.83 3.20
C TYR A 8 -5.40 5.32 3.63
N GLU A 9 -5.70 5.58 4.92
CA GLU A 9 -5.74 6.89 5.57
C GLU A 9 -6.71 7.87 4.89
N GLY A 10 -7.79 7.36 4.29
CA GLY A 10 -8.92 8.17 3.89
C GLY A 10 -9.82 8.53 5.07
N THR A 11 -10.59 9.59 4.91
CA THR A 11 -11.60 10.03 5.88
C THR A 11 -12.99 9.80 5.30
N VAL A 12 -13.81 9.00 5.98
CA VAL A 12 -15.23 8.87 5.63
C VAL A 12 -15.91 10.17 6.02
N ASN A 13 -16.43 10.89 5.02
CA ASN A 13 -17.01 12.19 5.21
C ASN A 13 -18.51 12.13 5.49
N GLN A 14 -19.23 11.36 4.67
CA GLN A 14 -20.68 11.24 4.76
C GLN A 14 -21.13 9.82 4.43
N VAL A 15 -22.14 9.33 5.16
CA VAL A 15 -22.87 8.11 4.83
C VAL A 15 -24.14 8.52 4.12
N LEU A 16 -24.30 8.11 2.88
CA LEU A 16 -25.37 8.50 1.97
C LEU A 16 -26.31 7.31 1.75
N GLY A 17 -27.07 6.90 2.77
CA GLY A 17 -28.06 5.82 2.66
C GLY A 17 -27.47 4.46 2.25
N ASP A 18 -27.32 4.24 0.94
CA ASP A 18 -26.73 3.07 0.29
C ASP A 18 -25.24 3.23 -0.06
N GLY A 19 -24.69 4.44 0.07
CA GLY A 19 -23.31 4.77 -0.26
C GLY A 19 -22.51 5.42 0.87
N VAL A 20 -21.22 5.58 0.62
CA VAL A 20 -20.30 6.31 1.50
C VAL A 20 -19.45 7.24 0.66
N MET A 21 -19.36 8.51 1.06
CA MET A 21 -18.43 9.47 0.50
C MET A 21 -17.17 9.53 1.36
N ALA A 22 -16.02 9.23 0.76
CA ALA A 22 -14.71 9.28 1.39
C ALA A 22 -13.83 10.34 0.73
N LEU A 23 -13.03 11.02 1.54
CA LEU A 23 -12.05 12.01 1.11
C LEU A 23 -10.65 11.45 1.33
N PHE A 24 -9.77 11.67 0.35
CA PHE A 24 -8.35 11.36 0.44
C PHE A 24 -7.58 12.66 0.18
N GLY A 25 -6.63 12.99 1.06
CA GLY A 25 -5.90 14.25 1.00
C GLY A 25 -6.50 15.39 1.84
N ALA A 26 -7.62 15.15 2.53
CA ALA A 26 -8.20 16.07 3.51
C ALA A 26 -8.83 15.29 4.69
N PRO A 27 -8.69 15.76 5.94
CA PRO A 27 -7.90 16.92 6.37
C PRO A 27 -6.38 16.67 6.34
N LEU A 28 -5.97 15.40 6.27
CA LEU A 28 -4.56 15.02 6.17
C LEU A 28 -4.13 15.01 4.70
N THR A 29 -3.24 15.95 4.34
CA THR A 29 -2.67 16.06 3.00
C THR A 29 -1.63 14.96 2.75
N HIS A 30 -1.79 14.24 1.64
CA HIS A 30 -0.90 13.16 1.22
C HIS A 30 -0.56 13.33 -0.26
N GLU A 31 0.72 13.29 -0.64
CA GLU A 31 1.12 13.39 -2.06
C GLU A 31 0.58 12.25 -2.94
N ASP A 32 0.21 11.13 -2.32
CA ASP A 32 -0.30 9.92 -2.95
C ASP A 32 -1.81 9.72 -2.69
N HIS A 33 -2.56 10.80 -2.42
CA HIS A 33 -3.98 10.74 -2.10
C HIS A 33 -4.82 9.98 -3.14
N ALA A 34 -4.61 10.23 -4.43
CA ALA A 34 -5.35 9.55 -5.48
C ALA A 34 -4.99 8.07 -5.58
N LEU A 35 -3.72 7.73 -5.38
CA LEU A 35 -3.29 6.33 -5.40
C LEU A 35 -3.91 5.54 -4.24
N ARG A 36 -3.96 6.16 -3.06
CA ARG A 36 -4.64 5.62 -1.87
C ARG A 36 -6.13 5.43 -2.11
N ALA A 37 -6.79 6.40 -2.77
CA ALA A 37 -8.19 6.28 -3.14
C ALA A 37 -8.43 5.09 -4.08
N CYS A 38 -7.57 4.90 -5.10
CA CYS A 38 -7.64 3.74 -5.99
C CYS A 38 -7.44 2.41 -5.25
N TYR A 39 -6.45 2.32 -4.34
CA TYR A 39 -6.21 1.11 -3.56
C TYR A 39 -7.33 0.83 -2.54
N ALA A 40 -7.92 1.87 -1.96
CA ALA A 40 -9.10 1.72 -1.12
C ALA A 40 -10.29 1.19 -1.92
N ALA A 41 -10.52 1.72 -3.13
CA ALA A 41 -11.60 1.27 -4.01
C ALA A 41 -11.44 -0.21 -4.41
N LEU A 42 -10.23 -0.62 -4.78
CA LEU A 42 -9.92 -2.03 -5.07
C LEU A 42 -10.15 -2.93 -3.83
N ALA A 43 -9.69 -2.49 -2.65
CA ALA A 43 -9.90 -3.22 -1.41
C ALA A 43 -11.39 -3.29 -1.01
N MET A 44 -12.19 -2.28 -1.32
CA MET A 44 -13.63 -2.31 -1.13
C MET A 44 -14.32 -3.33 -2.02
N GLN A 45 -14.02 -3.33 -3.34
CA GLN A 45 -14.55 -4.32 -4.27
C GLN A 45 -14.23 -5.73 -3.81
N GLU A 46 -12.98 -5.98 -3.42
CA GLU A 46 -12.54 -7.29 -2.94
C GLU A 46 -13.23 -7.69 -1.63
N ALA A 47 -13.42 -6.76 -0.69
CA ALA A 47 -14.15 -7.03 0.54
C ALA A 47 -15.63 -7.38 0.26
N MET A 48 -16.26 -6.69 -0.67
CA MET A 48 -17.65 -6.97 -1.09
C MET A 48 -17.78 -8.30 -1.82
N ARG A 49 -16.79 -8.65 -2.65
CA ARG A 49 -16.74 -9.96 -3.32
C ARG A 49 -16.70 -11.09 -2.29
N ARG A 50 -15.79 -11.03 -1.31
CA ARG A 50 -15.69 -12.04 -0.23
C ARG A 50 -16.96 -12.13 0.60
N TYR A 51 -17.56 -10.98 0.92
CA TYR A 51 -18.81 -10.96 1.67
C TYR A 51 -19.94 -11.63 0.88
N THR A 52 -20.05 -11.32 -0.42
CA THR A 52 -21.03 -11.96 -1.31
C THR A 52 -20.82 -13.47 -1.41
N GLU A 53 -19.57 -13.93 -1.50
CA GLU A 53 -19.23 -15.36 -1.54
C GLU A 53 -19.60 -16.10 -0.24
N SER A 54 -19.65 -15.39 0.89
CA SER A 54 -20.10 -15.96 2.17
C SER A 54 -21.62 -16.03 2.32
N LEU A 55 -22.38 -15.39 1.42
CA LEU A 55 -23.83 -15.46 1.41
C LEU A 55 -24.24 -16.62 0.50
N ASP A 56 -24.82 -17.67 1.09
CA ASP A 56 -25.29 -18.89 0.41
C ASP A 56 -26.44 -18.61 -0.59
N GLY A 57 -26.15 -17.93 -1.71
CA GLY A 57 -27.06 -17.71 -2.83
C GLY A 57 -28.11 -16.61 -2.64
N GLN A 58 -28.08 -15.81 -1.55
CA GLN A 58 -29.09 -14.77 -1.26
C GLN A 58 -28.90 -13.43 -2.01
N GLY A 59 -28.28 -13.48 -3.20
CA GLY A 59 -28.10 -12.33 -4.07
C GLY A 59 -26.70 -11.72 -4.01
N ALA A 60 -26.18 -11.34 -5.18
CA ALA A 60 -24.85 -10.77 -5.30
C ALA A 60 -24.87 -9.27 -4.99
N LEU A 61 -24.35 -8.87 -3.82
CA LEU A 61 -24.21 -7.46 -3.48
C LEU A 61 -22.99 -6.87 -4.19
N ARG A 62 -23.22 -5.91 -5.08
CA ARG A 62 -22.19 -5.26 -5.87
C ARG A 62 -22.25 -3.76 -5.63
N ILE A 63 -21.10 -3.12 -5.60
CA ILE A 63 -20.97 -1.67 -5.42
C ILE A 63 -20.39 -1.05 -6.69
N GLY A 64 -20.86 0.14 -7.06
CA GLY A 64 -20.18 1.05 -7.98
C GLY A 64 -19.30 1.99 -7.18
N ILE A 65 -18.13 2.37 -7.73
CA ILE A 65 -17.26 3.36 -7.08
C ILE A 65 -16.84 4.40 -8.11
N GLY A 66 -16.99 5.67 -7.77
CA GLY A 66 -16.52 6.81 -8.58
C GLY A 66 -15.38 7.54 -7.89
N LEU A 67 -14.31 7.81 -8.63
CA LEU A 67 -13.13 8.53 -8.16
C LEU A 67 -12.91 9.79 -9.00
N ASN A 68 -12.59 10.89 -8.34
CA ASN A 68 -12.17 12.14 -9.00
C ASN A 68 -11.17 12.90 -8.12
N SER A 69 -10.16 13.47 -8.75
CA SER A 69 -9.15 14.34 -8.13
C SER A 69 -9.42 15.79 -8.53
N GLY A 70 -9.34 16.70 -7.58
CA GLY A 70 -9.51 18.13 -7.83
C GLY A 70 -9.59 18.93 -6.54
N GLU A 71 -9.62 20.25 -6.68
CA GLU A 71 -9.72 21.15 -5.54
C GLU A 71 -11.11 21.06 -4.91
N VAL A 72 -11.15 21.04 -3.58
CA VAL A 72 -12.38 21.04 -2.79
C VAL A 72 -12.24 22.04 -1.64
N VAL A 73 -13.30 22.79 -1.37
CA VAL A 73 -13.35 23.63 -0.18
C VAL A 73 -13.89 22.77 0.95
N VAL A 74 -13.06 22.56 1.97
CA VAL A 74 -13.44 21.83 3.18
C VAL A 74 -13.78 22.85 4.26
N ARG A 75 -15.06 22.91 4.66
CA ARG A 75 -15.49 23.72 5.80
C ARG A 75 -15.64 22.84 7.03
N SER A 76 -14.92 23.16 8.11
CA SER A 76 -15.18 22.59 9.43
C SER A 76 -16.37 23.32 10.04
N ILE A 77 -17.50 22.63 10.16
CA ILE A 77 -18.63 23.12 10.97
C ILE A 77 -18.46 22.48 12.34
N THR A 78 -18.02 23.27 13.32
CA THR A 78 -17.96 22.84 14.72
C THR A 78 -19.34 23.00 15.33
N ASN A 79 -20.05 21.89 15.52
CA ASN A 79 -21.10 21.80 16.54
C ASN A 79 -20.51 21.08 17.75
N ASP A 80 -20.96 21.42 18.96
CA ASP A 80 -20.31 21.15 20.26
C ASP A 80 -19.78 19.73 20.55
N LEU A 81 -20.03 18.72 19.69
CA LEU A 81 -19.49 17.36 19.82
C LEU A 81 -19.06 16.69 18.49
N ASN A 82 -19.19 17.32 17.32
CA ASN A 82 -18.80 16.72 16.02
C ASN A 82 -18.25 17.80 15.05
N ILE A 83 -17.14 17.49 14.38
CA ILE A 83 -16.61 18.30 13.27
C ILE A 83 -17.14 17.72 11.96
N ASP A 84 -18.18 18.34 11.41
CA ASP A 84 -18.68 17.98 10.08
C ASP A 84 -17.85 18.69 9.02
N TYR A 85 -17.27 17.92 8.10
CA TYR A 85 -16.49 18.43 6.97
C TYR A 85 -17.38 18.49 5.72
N ALA A 86 -17.92 19.66 5.41
CA ALA A 86 -18.61 19.82 4.12
C ALA A 86 -17.56 20.00 3.03
N ALA A 87 -17.34 18.97 2.19
CA ALA A 87 -16.56 19.09 0.97
C ALA A 87 -17.47 19.68 -0.13
N LEU A 88 -17.35 20.99 -0.35
CA LEU A 88 -18.11 21.71 -1.35
C LEU A 88 -17.25 21.93 -2.60
N GLY A 89 -17.74 21.51 -3.76
CA GLY A 89 -17.06 21.76 -5.03
C GLY A 89 -17.62 20.93 -6.20
N GLN A 90 -17.34 21.37 -7.43
CA GLN A 90 -17.65 20.58 -8.63
C GLN A 90 -16.96 19.20 -8.61
N THR A 91 -15.81 19.10 -7.94
CA THR A 91 -15.02 17.88 -7.78
C THR A 91 -15.79 16.74 -7.10
N THR A 92 -16.55 17.02 -6.02
CA THR A 92 -17.33 16.00 -5.30
C THR A 92 -18.55 15.57 -6.11
N HIS A 93 -19.18 16.52 -6.80
CA HIS A 93 -20.28 16.21 -7.71
C HIS A 93 -19.81 15.34 -8.88
N LEU A 94 -18.62 15.60 -9.42
CA LEU A 94 -18.06 14.80 -10.50
C LEU A 94 -17.73 13.36 -10.04
N ALA A 95 -17.20 13.19 -8.82
CA ALA A 95 -17.00 11.86 -8.23
C ALA A 95 -18.31 11.08 -8.11
N ALA A 96 -19.38 11.73 -7.62
CA ALA A 96 -20.70 11.12 -7.55
C ALA A 96 -21.26 10.77 -8.94
N ARG A 97 -21.00 11.59 -9.97
CA ARG A 97 -21.37 11.25 -11.35
C ARG A 97 -20.59 10.07 -11.92
N MET A 98 -19.31 9.95 -11.58
CA MET A 98 -18.52 8.77 -11.93
C MET A 98 -19.07 7.51 -11.26
N GLU A 99 -19.49 7.61 -9.99
CA GLU A 99 -20.12 6.50 -9.27
C GLU A 99 -21.43 6.08 -9.93
N SER A 100 -22.31 7.03 -10.26
CA SER A 100 -23.58 6.70 -10.92
C SER A 100 -23.41 6.12 -12.32
N LEU A 101 -22.29 6.41 -12.99
CA LEU A 101 -21.91 5.80 -14.26
C LEU A 101 -21.27 4.42 -14.06
N ALA A 102 -20.67 4.17 -12.89
CA ALA A 102 -20.05 2.91 -12.56
C ALA A 102 -21.12 1.83 -12.44
N GLY A 103 -21.09 0.86 -13.36
CA GLY A 103 -21.89 -0.34 -13.24
C GLY A 103 -21.55 -1.14 -11.98
N ALA A 104 -22.46 -2.03 -11.58
CA ALA A 104 -22.31 -2.91 -10.43
C ALA A 104 -20.99 -3.72 -10.49
N GLY A 105 -20.06 -3.44 -9.57
CA GLY A 105 -18.75 -4.09 -9.48
C GLY A 105 -17.63 -3.36 -10.23
N SER A 106 -17.88 -2.17 -10.77
CA SER A 106 -16.87 -1.37 -11.46
C SER A 106 -16.39 -0.17 -10.63
N ILE A 107 -15.20 0.30 -10.95
CA ILE A 107 -14.59 1.48 -10.35
C ILE A 107 -14.25 2.43 -11.50
N LEU A 108 -14.85 3.62 -11.53
CA LEU A 108 -14.59 4.62 -12.56
C LEU A 108 -13.78 5.78 -12.01
N LEU A 109 -12.88 6.31 -12.83
CA LEU A 109 -12.03 7.45 -12.52
C LEU A 109 -11.96 8.44 -13.68
N THR A 110 -11.77 9.72 -13.33
CA THR A 110 -11.60 10.82 -14.28
C THR A 110 -10.16 10.89 -14.81
N ALA A 111 -9.95 11.69 -15.86
CA ALA A 111 -8.61 11.96 -16.39
C ALA A 111 -7.70 12.65 -15.36
N GLU A 112 -8.26 13.50 -14.50
CA GLU A 112 -7.56 14.15 -13.39
C GLU A 112 -6.97 13.11 -12.44
N THR A 113 -7.80 12.17 -11.97
CA THR A 113 -7.31 11.07 -11.12
C THR A 113 -6.30 10.21 -11.86
N LEU A 114 -6.55 9.84 -13.12
CA LEU A 114 -5.64 8.99 -13.89
C LEU A 114 -4.22 9.60 -13.97
N ARG A 115 -4.11 10.91 -14.21
CA ARG A 115 -2.80 11.59 -14.29
C ARG A 115 -1.98 11.45 -13.01
N GLU A 116 -2.63 11.39 -11.85
CA GLU A 116 -1.94 11.27 -10.56
C GLU A 116 -1.51 9.84 -10.22
N VAL A 117 -2.19 8.84 -10.78
CA VAL A 117 -1.95 7.41 -10.49
C VAL A 117 -1.35 6.63 -11.66
N GLU A 118 -1.05 7.32 -12.75
CA GLU A 118 -0.61 6.70 -14.00
C GLU A 118 0.66 5.85 -13.80
N GLY A 119 0.63 4.62 -14.31
CA GLY A 119 1.71 3.64 -14.13
C GLY A 119 1.72 2.92 -12.78
N PHE A 120 0.83 3.25 -11.84
CA PHE A 120 0.59 2.47 -10.63
C PHE A 120 -0.64 1.58 -10.72
N VAL A 121 -1.58 1.91 -11.59
CA VAL A 121 -2.84 1.19 -11.77
C VAL A 121 -3.05 0.78 -13.23
N GLU A 122 -3.80 -0.29 -13.41
CA GLU A 122 -4.25 -0.77 -14.71
C GLU A 122 -5.64 -0.21 -15.00
N VAL A 123 -5.81 0.44 -16.15
CA VAL A 123 -7.08 1.08 -16.52
C VAL A 123 -7.51 0.75 -17.93
N ARG A 124 -8.82 0.79 -18.16
CA ARG A 124 -9.46 0.72 -19.49
C ARG A 124 -10.13 2.05 -19.78
N SER A 125 -9.85 2.66 -20.94
CA SER A 125 -10.57 3.87 -21.35
C SER A 125 -12.00 3.55 -21.76
N LEU A 126 -12.95 4.35 -21.28
CA LEU A 126 -14.36 4.33 -21.69
C LEU A 126 -14.71 5.52 -22.60
N GLY A 127 -13.71 6.33 -22.97
CA GLY A 127 -13.88 7.53 -23.78
C GLY A 127 -14.59 8.69 -23.07
N ALA A 128 -15.01 9.68 -23.87
CA ALA A 128 -15.68 10.87 -23.38
C ALA A 128 -17.16 10.59 -23.06
N GLN A 129 -17.59 10.90 -21.85
CA GLN A 129 -18.92 10.65 -21.32
C GLN A 129 -19.63 11.98 -21.05
N ALA A 130 -20.84 12.13 -21.57
CA ALA A 130 -21.67 13.30 -21.30
C ALA A 130 -22.33 13.15 -19.93
N LEU A 131 -22.03 14.06 -18.99
CA LEU A 131 -22.54 14.01 -17.63
C LEU A 131 -23.52 15.15 -17.38
N LYS A 132 -24.65 14.85 -16.75
CA LYS A 132 -25.63 15.86 -16.39
C LYS A 132 -25.02 16.90 -15.43
N GLY A 133 -25.09 18.17 -15.83
CA GLY A 133 -24.54 19.30 -15.07
C GLY A 133 -23.12 19.71 -15.47
N PHE A 134 -22.53 19.04 -16.45
CA PHE A 134 -21.24 19.41 -17.03
C PHE A 134 -21.43 19.80 -18.50
N SER A 135 -20.86 20.93 -18.91
CA SER A 135 -20.97 21.44 -20.28
C SER A 135 -20.10 20.66 -21.27
N ASN A 136 -18.97 20.14 -20.81
CA ASN A 136 -18.03 19.36 -21.61
C ASN A 136 -18.13 17.88 -21.25
N ALA A 137 -17.95 17.01 -22.25
CA ALA A 137 -17.82 15.58 -22.01
C ALA A 137 -16.55 15.30 -21.20
N VAL A 138 -16.65 14.40 -20.22
CA VAL A 138 -15.55 14.04 -19.31
C VAL A 138 -14.99 12.70 -19.73
N GLN A 139 -13.67 12.60 -19.83
CA GLN A 139 -13.00 11.32 -20.11
C GLN A 139 -13.11 10.40 -18.90
N ALA A 140 -13.70 9.22 -19.10
CA ALA A 140 -13.88 8.22 -18.07
C ALA A 140 -12.97 7.00 -18.33
N PHE A 141 -12.45 6.44 -17.24
CA PHE A 141 -11.62 5.25 -17.25
C PHE A 141 -12.10 4.30 -16.18
N GLU A 142 -12.02 3.01 -16.46
CA GLU A 142 -12.32 1.96 -15.49
C GLU A 142 -11.03 1.43 -14.89
N LEU A 143 -10.96 1.37 -13.57
CA LEU A 143 -9.86 0.80 -12.81
C LEU A 143 -10.01 -0.73 -12.75
N LEU A 144 -9.04 -1.44 -13.32
CA LEU A 144 -9.02 -2.90 -13.38
C LEU A 144 -8.20 -3.52 -12.24
N GLY A 145 -7.14 -2.83 -11.80
CA GLY A 145 -6.24 -3.37 -10.79
C GLY A 145 -5.06 -2.47 -10.46
N ALA A 146 -4.21 -2.97 -9.57
CA ALA A 146 -2.94 -2.34 -9.22
C ALA A 146 -1.79 -3.01 -9.99
N THR A 147 -0.86 -2.21 -10.50
CA THR A 147 0.38 -2.72 -11.11
C THR A 147 1.36 -3.20 -10.03
N THR A 148 2.50 -3.73 -10.48
CA THR A 148 3.62 -4.08 -9.59
C THR A 148 4.47 -2.88 -9.17
N ALA A 149 4.24 -1.69 -9.73
CA ALA A 149 5.03 -0.49 -9.44
C ALA A 149 4.88 -0.07 -7.98
N LYS A 150 6.02 0.03 -7.28
CA LYS A 150 6.08 0.39 -5.84
C LYS A 150 6.43 1.85 -5.60
N ASN A 151 6.90 2.57 -6.61
CA ASN A 151 7.26 3.99 -6.51
C ASN A 151 7.11 4.73 -7.85
N ARG A 152 7.13 6.07 -7.80
CA ARG A 152 6.94 6.94 -8.98
C ARG A 152 7.97 6.67 -10.07
N LEU A 153 9.21 6.37 -9.70
CA LEU A 153 10.27 6.08 -10.67
C LEU A 153 10.02 4.76 -11.41
N GLN A 154 9.46 3.74 -10.76
CA GLN A 154 9.07 2.48 -11.41
C GLN A 154 7.86 2.68 -12.33
N ALA A 155 6.85 3.44 -11.86
CA ALA A 155 5.70 3.80 -12.68
C ALA A 155 6.13 4.54 -13.96
N GLN A 156 7.06 5.50 -13.85
CA GLN A 156 7.61 6.25 -14.99
C GLN A 156 8.54 5.41 -15.89
N ALA A 157 9.29 4.46 -15.32
CA ALA A 157 10.23 3.65 -16.08
C ALA A 157 9.57 2.85 -17.21
N SER A 158 8.30 2.48 -17.04
CA SER A 158 7.51 1.80 -18.07
C SER A 158 7.40 2.59 -19.39
N ARG A 159 7.56 3.92 -19.37
CA ARG A 159 7.49 4.79 -20.56
C ARG A 159 8.85 5.16 -21.13
N GLY A 160 9.93 4.63 -20.56
CA GLY A 160 11.29 5.08 -20.84
C GLY A 160 11.65 6.31 -20.00
N LEU A 161 12.85 6.29 -19.44
CA LEU A 161 13.39 7.38 -18.64
C LEU A 161 14.24 8.29 -19.53
N SER A 162 14.25 9.59 -19.23
CA SER A 162 15.17 10.52 -19.88
C SER A 162 16.61 10.11 -19.67
N THR A 163 17.50 10.49 -20.59
CA THR A 163 18.94 10.27 -20.45
C THR A 163 19.44 10.83 -19.12
N PHE A 164 20.20 10.03 -18.37
CA PHE A 164 20.82 10.47 -17.14
C PHE A 164 22.05 11.32 -17.46
N VAL A 165 22.11 12.54 -16.93
CA VAL A 165 23.19 13.49 -17.23
C VAL A 165 23.74 14.07 -15.93
N GLY A 166 25.07 14.13 -15.82
CA GLY A 166 25.77 14.69 -14.66
C GLY A 166 25.83 13.74 -13.46
N ARG A 167 26.03 14.29 -12.26
CA ARG A 167 26.11 13.56 -10.97
C ARG A 167 27.28 12.57 -10.85
N GLN A 168 28.36 12.81 -11.59
CA GLN A 168 29.53 11.93 -11.54
C GLN A 168 30.16 11.89 -10.15
N GLY A 169 30.16 13.02 -9.42
CA GLY A 169 30.69 13.08 -8.05
C GLY A 169 29.95 12.16 -7.08
N GLU A 170 28.62 12.09 -7.16
CA GLU A 170 27.80 11.19 -6.36
C GLU A 170 27.96 9.73 -6.78
N ILE A 171 28.04 9.45 -8.09
CA ILE A 171 28.34 8.11 -8.60
C ILE A 171 29.70 7.64 -8.09
N ASP A 172 30.72 8.49 -8.11
CA ASP A 172 32.05 8.16 -7.61
C ASP A 172 32.07 7.95 -6.09
N ALA A 173 31.23 8.69 -5.35
CA ALA A 173 31.02 8.43 -3.92
C ALA A 173 30.39 7.05 -3.67
N PHE A 174 29.43 6.64 -4.50
CA PHE A 174 28.82 5.30 -4.40
C PHE A 174 29.84 4.22 -4.72
N ARG A 175 30.65 4.41 -5.79
CA ARG A 175 31.73 3.47 -6.15
C ARG A 175 32.74 3.28 -5.02
N ARG A 176 33.19 4.37 -4.39
CA ARG A 176 34.10 4.30 -3.23
C ARG A 176 33.48 3.49 -2.09
N CYS A 177 32.22 3.78 -1.76
CA CYS A 177 31.50 3.07 -0.71
C CYS A 177 31.37 1.55 -1.01
N THR A 178 31.03 1.19 -2.24
CA THR A 178 30.93 -0.22 -2.66
C THR A 178 32.28 -0.93 -2.66
N ALA A 179 33.34 -0.26 -3.13
CA ALA A 179 34.70 -0.83 -3.12
C ALA A 179 35.21 -1.06 -1.69
N GLU A 180 34.91 -0.15 -0.77
CA GLU A 180 35.23 -0.33 0.64
C GLU A 180 34.39 -1.43 1.30
N ALA A 181 33.13 -1.59 0.93
CA ALA A 181 32.27 -2.64 1.46
C ALA A 181 32.76 -4.06 1.12
N ASP A 182 33.42 -4.21 -0.04
CA ASP A 182 34.05 -5.47 -0.46
C ASP A 182 35.20 -5.89 0.49
N SER A 183 35.81 -4.92 1.19
CA SER A 183 36.86 -5.16 2.20
C SER A 183 36.34 -5.67 3.56
N ARG A 184 35.17 -6.33 3.58
CA ARG A 184 34.46 -6.93 4.75
C ARG A 184 33.96 -5.97 5.83
N SER A 185 33.94 -4.67 5.56
CA SER A 185 33.32 -3.69 6.45
C SER A 185 31.98 -3.24 5.89
N GLY A 186 30.87 -3.60 6.53
CA GLY A 186 29.55 -3.10 6.13
C GLY A 186 29.53 -1.57 6.08
N ARG A 187 28.94 -1.02 5.01
CA ARG A 187 28.83 0.43 4.81
C ARG A 187 27.38 0.85 4.71
N ILE A 188 27.09 2.02 5.24
CA ILE A 188 25.80 2.69 5.12
C ILE A 188 26.02 3.98 4.34
N LEU A 189 25.22 4.18 3.30
CA LEU A 189 25.23 5.40 2.52
C LEU A 189 23.82 6.01 2.53
N ALA A 190 23.73 7.27 2.90
CA ALA A 190 22.49 8.04 2.95
C ALA A 190 22.50 9.13 1.87
N LEU A 191 21.46 9.17 1.05
CA LEU A 191 21.25 10.22 0.06
C LEU A 191 20.11 11.13 0.52
N VAL A 192 20.45 12.37 0.84
CA VAL A 192 19.50 13.37 1.36
C VAL A 192 19.38 14.51 0.36
N GLY A 193 18.17 15.02 0.17
CA GLY A 193 17.89 16.13 -0.72
C GLY A 193 16.39 16.34 -0.90
N GLU A 194 16.02 17.44 -1.54
CA GLU A 194 14.61 17.81 -1.75
C GLU A 194 13.86 16.80 -2.62
N ALA A 195 12.54 16.76 -2.47
CA ALA A 195 11.66 15.96 -3.31
C ALA A 195 11.84 16.33 -4.79
N GLY A 196 11.79 15.35 -5.68
CA GLY A 196 11.95 15.59 -7.13
C GLY A 196 13.38 15.73 -7.66
N MET A 197 14.40 15.88 -6.80
CA MET A 197 15.82 16.05 -7.21
C MET A 197 16.48 14.84 -7.88
N GLY A 198 15.73 13.78 -8.20
CA GLY A 198 16.26 12.59 -8.88
C GLY A 198 16.99 11.59 -7.97
N LYS A 199 16.80 11.64 -6.65
CA LYS A 199 17.45 10.72 -5.69
C LYS A 199 17.27 9.23 -6.04
N SER A 200 16.03 8.82 -6.27
CA SER A 200 15.72 7.44 -6.66
C SER A 200 16.29 7.11 -8.05
N ARG A 201 16.34 8.08 -8.97
CA ARG A 201 16.94 7.91 -10.30
C ARG A 201 18.44 7.67 -10.20
N LEU A 202 19.15 8.40 -9.33
CA LEU A 202 20.59 8.21 -9.09
C LEU A 202 20.91 6.81 -8.55
N PHE A 203 20.16 6.31 -7.56
CA PHE A 203 20.34 4.94 -7.07
C PHE A 203 20.07 3.90 -8.15
N ARG A 204 18.99 4.07 -8.91
CA ARG A 204 18.69 3.18 -10.04
C ARG A 204 19.84 3.16 -11.05
N GLU A 205 20.31 4.33 -11.47
CA GLU A 205 21.40 4.47 -12.44
C GLU A 205 22.67 3.75 -11.95
N TYR A 206 23.01 3.94 -10.68
CA TYR A 206 24.15 3.25 -10.08
C TYR A 206 23.98 1.73 -10.08
N ILE A 207 22.82 1.25 -9.64
CA ILE A 207 22.51 -0.18 -9.58
C ILE A 207 22.53 -0.83 -10.97
N GLU A 208 21.96 -0.16 -11.97
CA GLU A 208 21.81 -0.71 -13.32
C GLU A 208 23.13 -0.65 -14.13
N ASN A 209 23.94 0.42 -13.97
CA ASN A 209 25.05 0.70 -14.88
C ASN A 209 26.45 0.72 -14.22
N HIS A 210 26.53 0.73 -12.89
CA HIS A 210 27.81 0.93 -12.18
C HIS A 210 28.08 -0.05 -11.04
N LEU A 211 27.07 -0.74 -10.53
CA LEU A 211 27.25 -1.74 -9.48
C LEU A 211 28.00 -2.95 -10.04
N PRO A 212 29.07 -3.43 -9.37
CA PRO A 212 29.79 -4.62 -9.80
C PRO A 212 28.89 -5.86 -9.86
N SER A 213 29.22 -6.80 -10.75
CA SER A 213 28.54 -8.10 -10.80
C SER A 213 28.74 -8.90 -9.51
N GLY A 214 27.75 -9.71 -9.13
CA GLY A 214 27.82 -10.59 -7.95
C GLY A 214 27.16 -10.01 -6.68
N TRP A 215 26.73 -8.76 -6.72
CA TRP A 215 25.97 -8.16 -5.62
C TRP A 215 24.49 -8.60 -5.66
N GLN A 216 23.99 -9.11 -4.54
CA GLN A 216 22.56 -9.34 -4.36
C GLN A 216 21.87 -8.03 -4.00
N ILE A 217 21.00 -7.53 -4.89
CA ILE A 217 20.29 -6.28 -4.70
C ILE A 217 18.95 -6.55 -4.02
N MET A 218 18.71 -5.87 -2.90
CA MET A 218 17.43 -5.89 -2.21
C MET A 218 16.88 -4.49 -2.07
N GLN A 219 15.62 -4.32 -2.46
CA GLN A 219 14.93 -3.03 -2.40
C GLN A 219 13.65 -3.21 -1.60
N ALA A 220 13.46 -2.34 -0.61
CA ALA A 220 12.23 -2.19 0.12
C ALA A 220 11.83 -0.72 0.15
N PHE A 221 10.53 -0.47 0.31
CA PHE A 221 9.97 0.88 0.28
C PHE A 221 9.17 1.12 1.56
N SER A 222 9.32 2.31 2.11
CA SER A 222 8.41 2.80 3.14
C SER A 222 7.18 3.36 2.46
N VAL A 223 6.05 2.67 2.63
CA VAL A 223 4.75 3.13 2.11
C VAL A 223 4.03 3.89 3.20
N SER A 224 3.47 5.04 2.85
CA SER A 224 2.90 5.97 3.82
C SER A 224 1.63 5.44 4.50
N TYR A 225 0.94 4.44 3.92
CA TYR A 225 -0.18 3.71 4.51
C TYR A 225 0.22 2.40 5.22
N GLY A 226 1.52 2.12 5.34
CA GLY A 226 2.05 0.97 6.08
C GLY A 226 2.23 1.20 7.58
N LYS A 227 1.85 2.38 8.10
CA LYS A 227 2.10 2.79 9.50
C LYS A 227 1.54 1.83 10.55
N ALA A 228 0.48 1.10 10.22
CA ALA A 228 -0.13 0.11 11.10
C ALA A 228 0.70 -1.19 11.24
N SER A 229 1.73 -1.38 10.42
CA SER A 229 2.65 -2.51 10.49
C SER A 229 4.07 -2.00 10.83
N PRO A 230 4.48 -2.09 12.11
CA PRO A 230 5.84 -1.78 12.50
C PRO A 230 6.85 -2.53 11.63
N TYR A 231 7.94 -1.86 11.26
CA TYR A 231 9.01 -2.47 10.46
C TYR A 231 8.60 -2.98 9.07
N PHE A 232 7.48 -2.53 8.49
CA PHE A 232 7.01 -3.00 7.18
C PHE A 232 8.10 -3.08 6.08
N PRO A 233 8.99 -2.07 5.89
CA PRO A 233 10.04 -2.18 4.88
C PRO A 233 11.06 -3.28 5.19
N VAL A 234 11.37 -3.51 6.46
CA VAL A 234 12.27 -4.58 6.89
C VAL A 234 11.60 -5.93 6.68
N VAL A 235 10.32 -6.07 7.04
CA VAL A 235 9.55 -7.31 6.83
C VAL A 235 9.44 -7.64 5.34
N ASP A 236 9.14 -6.68 4.47
CA ASP A 236 9.12 -6.86 3.01
C ASP A 236 10.49 -7.31 2.47
N LEU A 237 11.58 -6.72 2.97
CA LEU A 237 12.95 -7.12 2.62
C LEU A 237 13.22 -8.57 3.06
N LEU A 238 12.93 -8.91 4.32
CA LEU A 238 13.15 -10.25 4.86
C LEU A 238 12.32 -11.31 4.13
N ARG A 239 11.04 -11.03 3.81
CA ARG A 239 10.20 -11.93 3.02
C ARG A 239 10.81 -12.22 1.65
N ARG A 240 11.38 -11.21 0.99
CA ARG A 240 12.09 -11.41 -0.29
C ARG A 240 13.41 -12.16 -0.11
N TYR A 241 14.16 -11.85 0.94
CA TYR A 241 15.43 -12.51 1.26
C TYR A 241 15.25 -14.01 1.50
N PHE A 242 14.22 -14.39 2.25
CA PHE A 242 13.89 -15.79 2.54
C PHE A 242 12.96 -16.44 1.51
N ALA A 243 12.63 -15.74 0.41
CA ALA A 243 11.71 -16.23 -0.63
C ALA A 243 10.36 -16.74 -0.07
N VAL A 244 9.75 -15.94 0.82
CA VAL A 244 8.45 -16.21 1.43
C VAL A 244 7.34 -15.56 0.60
N GLY A 245 6.48 -16.40 0.03
CA GLY A 245 5.30 -15.98 -0.73
C GLY A 245 4.12 -15.51 0.15
N PRO A 246 3.13 -14.83 -0.46
CA PRO A 246 1.91 -14.43 0.24
C PRO A 246 1.08 -15.66 0.63
N GLY A 247 0.68 -15.73 1.91
CA GLY A 247 -0.16 -16.81 2.42
C GLY A 247 0.55 -18.14 2.69
N GLU A 248 1.89 -18.20 2.61
CA GLU A 248 2.64 -19.37 3.05
C GLU A 248 2.43 -19.65 4.55
N ASP A 249 2.36 -20.93 4.91
CA ASP A 249 2.18 -21.35 6.29
C ASP A 249 3.44 -21.13 7.14
N ALA A 250 3.24 -20.94 8.44
CA ALA A 250 4.32 -20.64 9.38
C ALA A 250 5.42 -21.72 9.43
N ARG A 251 5.09 -22.99 9.15
CA ARG A 251 6.07 -24.09 9.15
C ARG A 251 6.99 -24.00 7.93
N SER A 252 6.45 -23.72 6.74
CA SER A 252 7.24 -23.44 5.52
C SER A 252 8.19 -22.26 5.74
N VAL A 253 7.66 -21.15 6.26
CA VAL A 253 8.45 -19.94 6.55
C VAL A 253 9.59 -20.26 7.51
N ARG A 254 9.31 -20.99 8.60
CA ARG A 254 10.33 -21.39 9.57
C ARG A 254 11.46 -22.19 8.95
N THR A 255 11.14 -23.20 8.14
CA THR A 255 12.16 -24.04 7.50
C THR A 255 13.08 -23.21 6.60
N LYS A 256 12.51 -22.31 5.79
CA LYS A 256 13.30 -21.42 4.91
C LYS A 256 14.22 -20.49 5.70
N VAL A 257 13.70 -19.86 6.75
CA VAL A 257 14.47 -18.93 7.59
C VAL A 257 15.61 -19.64 8.30
N VAL A 258 15.34 -20.77 8.97
CA VAL A 258 16.36 -21.55 9.70
C VAL A 258 17.46 -22.01 8.75
N ALA A 259 17.09 -22.63 7.63
CA ALA A 259 18.04 -23.15 6.67
C ALA A 259 18.96 -22.04 6.15
N ARG A 260 18.39 -20.90 5.76
CA ARG A 260 19.14 -19.80 5.16
C ARG A 260 20.02 -19.07 6.16
N VAL A 261 19.57 -18.87 7.40
CA VAL A 261 20.38 -18.22 8.45
C VAL A 261 21.59 -19.08 8.81
N LEU A 262 21.40 -20.39 8.99
CA LEU A 262 22.49 -21.30 9.33
C LEU A 262 23.46 -21.55 8.16
N GLU A 263 23.00 -21.42 6.92
CA GLU A 263 23.85 -21.42 5.73
C GLU A 263 24.78 -20.20 5.68
N LEU A 264 24.33 -19.03 6.18
CA LEU A 264 25.16 -17.83 6.25
C LEU A 264 26.25 -17.95 7.31
N ASP A 265 25.86 -18.29 8.53
CA ASP A 265 26.77 -18.48 9.65
C ASP A 265 26.07 -19.30 10.76
N PRO A 266 26.60 -20.47 11.15
CA PRO A 266 26.03 -21.29 12.22
C PRO A 266 25.86 -20.57 13.57
N THR A 267 26.66 -19.54 13.86
CA THR A 267 26.57 -18.77 15.11
C THR A 267 25.35 -17.85 15.16
N LEU A 268 24.67 -17.61 14.03
CA LEU A 268 23.49 -16.76 13.94
C LEU A 268 22.20 -17.46 14.39
N GLY A 269 22.27 -18.68 14.95
CA GLY A 269 21.10 -19.42 15.42
C GLY A 269 20.18 -18.62 16.35
N ASP A 270 20.75 -17.79 17.23
CA ASP A 270 20.00 -16.95 18.17
C ASP A 270 19.21 -15.81 17.50
N THR A 271 19.52 -15.50 16.23
CA THR A 271 18.78 -14.51 15.45
C THR A 271 17.51 -15.07 14.80
N VAL A 272 17.35 -16.40 14.78
CA VAL A 272 16.19 -17.04 14.14
C VAL A 272 14.87 -16.66 14.85
N PRO A 273 14.72 -16.76 16.19
CA PRO A 273 13.47 -16.39 16.85
C PRO A 273 13.00 -14.95 16.57
N PRO A 274 13.83 -13.89 16.66
CA PRO A 274 13.36 -12.53 16.34
C PRO A 274 13.00 -12.35 14.86
N LEU A 275 13.67 -13.05 13.93
CA LEU A 275 13.30 -13.03 12.52
C LEU A 275 11.94 -13.70 12.26
N LEU A 276 11.67 -14.82 12.93
CA LEU A 276 10.36 -15.49 12.85
C LEU A 276 9.25 -14.65 13.47
N ALA A 277 9.54 -13.91 14.53
CA ALA A 277 8.59 -12.98 15.14
C ALA A 277 8.18 -11.88 14.15
N LEU A 278 9.14 -11.27 13.45
CA LEU A 278 8.87 -10.24 12.43
C LEU A 278 8.10 -10.78 11.21
N LEU A 279 8.15 -12.10 10.97
CA LEU A 279 7.49 -12.75 9.84
C LEU A 279 6.15 -13.39 10.21
N ASP A 280 5.69 -13.21 11.46
CA ASP A 280 4.49 -13.86 12.02
C ASP A 280 4.54 -15.40 11.93
N ALA A 281 5.74 -15.97 12.09
CA ALA A 281 6.02 -17.40 11.91
C ALA A 281 6.64 -18.07 13.15
N LEU A 282 6.46 -17.47 14.32
CA LEU A 282 6.84 -18.12 15.57
C LEU A 282 6.02 -19.40 15.79
N PRO A 283 6.61 -20.45 16.36
CA PRO A 283 5.84 -21.61 16.79
C PRO A 283 4.79 -21.15 17.80
N LEU A 284 3.53 -21.53 17.59
CA LEU A 284 2.53 -21.50 18.65
C LEU A 284 3.11 -22.31 19.81
N SER A 285 3.19 -21.70 20.99
CA SER A 285 3.66 -22.40 22.19
C SER A 285 2.86 -23.70 22.36
N PRO A 286 3.47 -24.83 22.75
CA PRO A 286 2.76 -26.09 22.96
C PRO A 286 1.79 -26.10 24.16
N ALA A 287 1.31 -24.93 24.60
CA ALA A 287 0.40 -24.79 25.74
C ALA A 287 -1.09 -24.96 25.38
N ASN A 288 -1.46 -25.10 24.10
CA ASN A 288 -2.87 -25.24 23.69
C ASN A 288 -3.29 -26.65 23.26
N ASP A 289 -2.43 -27.66 23.41
CA ASP A 289 -2.78 -29.09 23.23
C ASP A 289 -3.08 -29.80 24.57
N LEU A 290 -3.43 -29.03 25.62
CA LEU A 290 -3.89 -29.57 26.90
C LEU A 290 -5.29 -29.04 27.25
N THR A 291 -6.28 -29.35 26.42
CA THR A 291 -7.68 -29.36 26.86
C THR A 291 -8.36 -30.65 26.44
N GLU A 292 -8.01 -31.73 27.14
CA GLU A 292 -8.91 -32.82 27.50
C GLU A 292 -8.18 -33.64 28.56
N THR A 293 -8.36 -33.30 29.84
CA THR A 293 -8.51 -34.22 30.99
C THR A 293 -8.44 -33.43 32.31
N SER A 294 -9.46 -33.62 33.15
CA SER A 294 -9.51 -33.38 34.61
C SER A 294 -9.77 -31.96 35.15
N LEU A 295 -11.06 -31.76 35.47
CA LEU A 295 -11.62 -31.04 36.62
C LEU A 295 -10.69 -30.93 37.87
N HIS A 296 -10.50 -29.71 38.42
CA HIS A 296 -10.89 -29.31 39.80
C HIS A 296 -10.49 -27.85 40.13
N ASP A 297 -11.45 -27.14 40.75
CA ASP A 297 -11.37 -25.96 41.66
C ASP A 297 -10.67 -24.63 41.29
N GLN A 298 -11.52 -23.65 40.92
CA GLN A 298 -11.68 -22.22 41.34
C GLN A 298 -10.51 -21.35 41.92
N PRO A 299 -10.64 -20.00 41.94
CA PRO A 299 -11.63 -19.10 41.32
C PRO A 299 -11.03 -18.00 40.41
N ALA A 300 -11.87 -17.48 39.51
CA ALA A 300 -11.61 -16.35 38.64
C ALA A 300 -11.83 -15.01 39.35
N ILE A 301 -10.90 -14.06 39.16
CA ILE A 301 -11.12 -12.63 39.42
C ILE A 301 -11.32 -11.97 38.05
N LEU A 302 -12.54 -11.48 37.84
CA LEU A 302 -13.00 -10.74 36.68
C LEU A 302 -12.89 -9.25 37.01
N GLU A 303 -12.02 -8.51 36.33
CA GLU A 303 -12.08 -7.04 36.31
C GLU A 303 -12.19 -6.56 34.86
N ALA A 304 -13.38 -6.04 34.54
CA ALA A 304 -13.66 -5.28 33.34
C ALA A 304 -13.45 -3.79 33.65
N MET A 305 -12.84 -3.04 32.73
CA MET A 305 -12.90 -1.59 32.73
C MET A 305 -13.06 -1.08 31.29
N VAL A 306 -14.18 -0.35 31.13
CA VAL A 306 -14.77 0.41 30.01
C VAL A 306 -13.91 0.60 28.76
#